data_AF-A0ABC8QWA1-F1
#
_entry.id   AF-A0ABC8QWA1-F1
#
_cell.length_a   1.000
_cell.length_b   1.000
_cell.length_c   1.000
_cell.angle_alpha   90.00
_cell.angle_beta   90.00
_cell.angle_gamma   90.00
#
_symmetry.space_group_name_H-M   'P 1'
#
loop_
_entity.id
_entity.type
_entity.pdbx_description
1 polymer ?
#
loop_
_entity_poly.entity_id
_entity_poly.type
_entity_poly.pdbx_seq_one_letter_code
_entity_poly.pdbx_strand_id
1 'polypeptide(L)'
;MMKALQSIATTLCSFGILLLFANALSFANATTHSHEFVVQATPVKRLCNTHSTITVNGQYPGPTLEVNDGDTLVVNVVNKAQYNLTVHWTVRGPGRNFFGPDQVSLGPRPPL
;
A
#
# COMPACT_ATOMS: atom_id res chain seq x y z
N MET A 1 40.29 -41.83 -20.01
CA MET A 1 39.53 -40.95 -20.93
C MET A 1 38.05 -40.83 -20.55
N MET A 2 37.29 -41.92 -20.50
CA MET A 2 35.83 -41.88 -20.24
C MET A 2 35.42 -41.33 -18.85
N LYS A 3 36.18 -41.59 -17.78
CA LYS A 3 35.89 -41.10 -16.41
C LYS A 3 36.01 -39.56 -16.28
N ALA A 4 36.97 -38.96 -16.97
CA ALA A 4 37.16 -37.50 -16.98
C ALA A 4 36.04 -36.80 -17.75
N LEU A 5 35.59 -37.38 -18.87
CA LEU A 5 34.49 -36.86 -19.67
C LEU A 5 33.16 -36.87 -18.89
N GLN A 6 32.89 -37.95 -18.14
CA GLN A 6 31.73 -38.04 -17.25
C GLN A 6 31.76 -36.96 -16.16
N SER A 7 32.94 -36.74 -15.55
CA SER A 7 33.11 -35.73 -14.49
C SER A 7 32.89 -34.31 -14.99
N ILE A 8 33.41 -33.97 -16.19
CA ILE A 8 33.24 -32.66 -16.82
C ILE A 8 31.76 -32.43 -17.20
N ALA A 9 31.09 -33.46 -17.72
CA ALA A 9 29.67 -33.39 -18.05
C ALA A 9 28.81 -33.17 -16.79
N THR A 10 29.12 -33.85 -15.68
CA THR A 10 28.38 -33.67 -14.42
C THR A 10 28.59 -32.29 -13.80
N THR A 11 29.81 -31.74 -13.85
CA THR A 11 30.07 -30.39 -13.31
C THR A 11 29.40 -29.31 -14.16
N LEU A 12 29.47 -29.41 -15.49
CA LEU A 12 28.74 -28.52 -16.40
C LEU A 12 27.23 -28.57 -16.18
N CYS A 13 26.67 -29.77 -15.98
CA CYS A 13 25.24 -29.95 -15.74
C CYS A 13 24.81 -29.35 -14.40
N SER A 14 25.58 -29.59 -13.33
CA SER A 14 25.31 -28.98 -12.01
C SER A 14 25.40 -27.45 -12.03
N PHE A 15 26.33 -26.88 -12.79
CA PHE A 15 26.47 -25.43 -12.94
C PHE A 15 25.31 -24.83 -13.75
N GLY A 16 24.87 -25.51 -14.81
CA GLY A 16 23.68 -25.13 -15.58
C GLY A 16 22.40 -25.14 -14.74
N ILE A 17 22.22 -26.17 -13.90
CA ILE A 17 21.09 -26.26 -12.97
C ILE A 17 21.14 -25.12 -11.94
N LEU A 18 22.30 -24.83 -11.37
CA LEU A 18 22.48 -23.73 -10.40
C LEU A 18 22.13 -22.36 -11.01
N LEU A 19 22.55 -22.11 -12.26
CA LEU A 19 22.20 -20.89 -12.98
C LEU A 19 20.69 -20.78 -13.24
N LEU A 20 20.01 -21.88 -13.58
CA LEU A 20 18.56 -21.90 -13.76
C LEU A 20 17.81 -21.58 -12.46
N PHE A 21 18.25 -22.15 -11.34
CA PHE A 21 17.67 -21.85 -10.02
C PHE A 21 17.89 -20.40 -9.59
N ALA A 22 19.07 -19.83 -9.85
CA ALA A 22 19.35 -18.43 -9.52
C ALA A 22 18.45 -17.44 -10.28
N ASN A 23 18.10 -17.75 -11.54
CA ASN A 23 17.19 -16.92 -12.34
C ASN A 23 15.70 -17.09 -11.94
N ALA A 24 15.34 -18.20 -11.30
CA ALA A 24 13.96 -18.44 -10.84
C ALA A 24 13.61 -17.67 -9.55
N LEU A 25 14.59 -17.13 -8.85
CA LEU A 25 14.40 -16.30 -7.65
C LEU A 25 14.07 -14.86 -8.06
N SER A 26 12.83 -14.63 -8.47
CA SER A 26 12.30 -13.26 -8.57
C SER A 26 11.91 -12.79 -7.16
N PHE A 27 12.52 -11.71 -6.68
CA PHE A 27 12.15 -11.10 -5.41
C PHE A 27 10.92 -10.21 -5.62
N ALA A 28 9.82 -10.51 -4.93
CA ALA A 28 8.72 -9.56 -4.80
C ALA A 28 9.22 -8.38 -3.94
N ASN A 29 9.16 -7.17 -4.49
CA ASN A 29 9.63 -5.96 -3.80
C ASN A 29 8.42 -5.22 -3.21
N ALA A 30 8.08 -5.53 -1.96
CA ALA A 30 7.01 -4.88 -1.23
C ALA A 30 7.50 -3.55 -0.64
N THR A 31 6.82 -2.45 -0.97
CA THR A 31 7.14 -1.10 -0.46
C THR A 31 6.19 -0.73 0.67
N THR A 32 6.69 -0.01 1.68
CA THR A 32 5.84 0.56 2.74
C THR A 32 5.58 2.05 2.48
N HIS A 33 4.32 2.42 2.30
CA HIS A 33 3.86 3.79 2.13
C HIS A 33 3.34 4.34 3.46
N SER A 34 3.91 5.44 3.93
CA SER A 34 3.51 6.07 5.20
C SER A 34 2.92 7.45 4.95
N HIS A 35 1.72 7.70 5.49
CA HIS A 35 1.01 8.96 5.34
C HIS A 35 0.46 9.46 6.68
N GLU A 36 0.47 10.79 6.84
CA GLU A 36 -0.20 11.46 7.95
C GLU A 36 -1.47 12.16 7.47
N PHE A 37 -2.58 11.83 8.10
CA PHE A 37 -3.91 12.32 7.80
C PHE A 37 -4.38 13.20 8.96
N VAL A 38 -4.27 14.52 8.79
CA VAL A 38 -4.85 15.50 9.71
C VAL A 38 -6.28 15.77 9.30
N VAL A 39 -7.23 15.22 10.06
CA VAL A 39 -8.65 15.42 9.81
C VAL A 39 -9.12 16.69 10.51
N GLN A 40 -9.58 17.67 9.74
CA GLN A 40 -9.97 18.99 10.26
C GLN A 40 -11.14 19.59 9.48
N ALA A 41 -11.84 20.52 10.13
CA ALA A 41 -12.86 21.34 9.47
C ALA A 41 -12.20 22.42 8.61
N THR A 42 -12.52 22.45 7.31
CA THR A 42 -11.96 23.41 6.35
C THR A 42 -13.10 24.05 5.54
N PRO A 43 -13.08 25.38 5.32
CA PRO A 43 -14.01 26.03 4.42
C PRO A 43 -13.80 25.58 2.96
N VAL A 44 -14.83 24.99 2.35
CA VAL A 44 -14.81 24.52 0.95
C VAL A 44 -15.92 25.24 0.18
N LYS A 45 -15.57 25.84 -0.96
CA LYS A 45 -16.52 26.50 -1.86
C LYS A 45 -17.07 25.52 -2.90
N ARG A 46 -18.39 25.34 -2.95
CA ARG A 46 -19.11 24.50 -3.92
C ARG A 46 -20.33 25.24 -4.42
N LEU A 47 -20.56 25.26 -5.73
CA LEU A 47 -21.76 25.86 -6.34
C LEU A 47 -22.07 27.27 -5.79
N CYS A 48 -21.04 28.12 -5.72
CA CYS A 48 -21.09 29.49 -5.18
C CYS A 48 -21.29 29.65 -3.66
N ASN A 49 -21.46 28.57 -2.89
CA ASN A 49 -21.59 28.61 -1.43
C ASN A 49 -20.34 28.06 -0.73
N THR A 50 -19.96 28.65 0.40
CA THR A 50 -18.86 28.17 1.25
C THR A 50 -19.43 27.42 2.44
N HIS A 51 -19.02 26.17 2.61
CA HIS A 51 -19.42 25.33 3.73
C HIS A 51 -18.18 24.83 4.49
N SER A 52 -18.29 24.72 5.81
CA SER A 52 -17.27 24.06 6.62
C SER A 52 -17.41 22.55 6.43
N THR A 53 -16.40 21.92 5.85
CA THR A 53 -16.39 20.49 5.49
C THR A 53 -15.24 19.79 6.21
N ILE A 54 -15.47 18.57 6.67
CA ILE A 54 -14.40 17.74 7.23
C ILE A 54 -13.52 17.24 6.07
N THR A 55 -12.22 17.53 6.17
CA THR A 55 -11.23 17.29 5.13
C THR A 55 -10.00 16.61 5.71
N VAL A 56 -9.26 15.90 4.86
CA VAL A 56 -7.93 15.37 5.20
C VAL A 56 -6.89 16.36 4.69
N ASN A 57 -5.99 16.81 5.58
CA ASN A 57 -4.92 17.76 5.28
C ASN A 57 -5.42 19.09 4.65
N GLY A 58 -6.65 19.50 4.98
CA GLY A 58 -7.27 20.71 4.43
C GLY A 58 -7.69 20.60 2.97
N GLN A 59 -7.61 19.41 2.36
CA GLN A 59 -7.86 19.21 0.93
C GLN A 59 -9.26 18.66 0.68
N TYR A 60 -9.89 19.15 -0.38
CA TYR A 60 -11.17 18.65 -0.87
C TYR A 60 -11.17 18.58 -2.41
N PRO A 61 -11.28 17.38 -3.03
CA PRO A 61 -11.24 16.06 -2.40
C PRO A 61 -9.91 15.82 -1.65
N GLY A 62 -9.91 14.85 -0.73
CA GLY A 62 -8.70 14.50 0.04
C GLY A 62 -7.57 13.91 -0.84
N PRO A 63 -6.39 13.67 -0.25
CA PRO A 63 -5.25 13.15 -0.99
C PRO A 63 -5.52 11.73 -1.51
N THR A 64 -5.09 11.47 -2.75
CA THR A 64 -5.13 10.13 -3.36
C THR A 64 -4.00 9.28 -2.80
N LEU A 65 -4.30 8.03 -2.45
CA LEU A 65 -3.31 7.02 -2.08
C LEU A 65 -3.17 6.02 -3.23
N GLU A 66 -1.97 5.90 -3.78
CA GLU A 66 -1.63 4.94 -4.83
C GLU A 66 -0.64 3.94 -4.26
N VAL A 67 -1.01 2.65 -4.27
CA VAL A 67 -0.21 1.55 -3.73
C VAL A 67 -0.26 0.37 -4.69
N ASN A 68 0.82 -0.41 -4.74
CA ASN A 68 0.85 -1.63 -5.54
C ASN A 68 0.35 -2.83 -4.74
N ASP A 69 -0.03 -3.89 -5.45
CA ASP A 69 -0.36 -5.15 -4.78
C ASP A 69 0.89 -5.70 -4.06
N GLY A 70 0.71 -6.12 -2.80
CA GLY A 70 1.80 -6.52 -1.91
C GLY A 70 2.49 -5.37 -1.14
N ASP A 71 2.16 -4.10 -1.41
CA ASP A 71 2.66 -2.98 -0.62
C ASP A 71 1.95 -2.88 0.74
N THR A 72 2.63 -2.29 1.73
CA THR A 72 2.06 -1.99 3.05
C THR A 72 1.71 -0.51 3.13
N LEU A 73 0.47 -0.19 3.50
CA LEU A 73 0.02 1.19 3.70
C LEU A 73 -0.17 1.49 5.18
N VAL A 74 0.57 2.48 5.70
CA VAL A 74 0.48 2.96 7.08
C VAL A 74 -0.07 4.37 7.07
N VAL A 75 -1.25 4.57 7.67
CA VAL A 75 -1.88 5.89 7.77
C VAL A 75 -2.03 6.29 9.23
N ASN A 76 -1.30 7.31 9.64
CA ASN A 76 -1.46 7.92 10.95
C ASN A 76 -2.56 8.99 10.89
N VAL A 77 -3.65 8.79 11.61
CA VAL A 77 -4.80 9.71 11.61
C VAL A 77 -4.80 10.57 12.86
N VAL A 78 -4.71 11.88 12.68
CA VAL A 78 -4.79 12.92 13.70
C VAL A 78 -6.16 13.59 13.60
N ASN A 79 -7.01 13.42 14.62
CA ASN A 79 -8.35 14.03 14.64
C ASN A 79 -8.29 15.44 15.26
N LYS A 80 -8.39 16.48 14.44
CA LYS A 80 -8.58 17.89 14.85
C LYS A 80 -10.02 18.38 14.61
N ALA A 81 -10.94 17.46 14.29
CA ALA A 81 -12.36 17.79 14.15
C ALA A 81 -13.04 17.80 15.53
N GLN A 82 -14.28 18.29 15.58
CA GLN A 82 -15.03 18.42 16.84
C GLN A 82 -15.67 17.11 17.32
N TYR A 83 -15.67 16.05 16.50
CA TYR A 83 -16.39 14.81 16.75
C TYR A 83 -15.48 13.59 16.63
N ASN A 84 -15.88 12.50 17.28
CA ASN A 84 -15.22 11.21 17.10
C ASN A 84 -15.35 10.75 15.64
N LEU A 85 -14.28 10.20 15.09
CA LEU A 85 -14.27 9.75 13.69
C LEU A 85 -13.71 8.33 13.53
N THR A 86 -14.11 7.71 12.42
CA THR A 86 -13.58 6.46 11.90
C THR A 86 -13.26 6.64 10.42
N VAL A 87 -12.14 6.09 9.95
CA VAL A 87 -11.76 6.13 8.53
C VAL A 87 -12.15 4.81 7.87
N HIS A 88 -12.83 4.86 6.72
CA HIS A 88 -13.15 3.68 5.94
C HIS A 88 -12.38 3.70 4.62
N TRP A 89 -11.87 2.56 4.20
CA TRP A 89 -11.09 2.41 2.98
C TRP A 89 -11.89 1.65 1.93
N THR A 90 -12.16 2.30 0.81
CA THR A 90 -12.72 1.64 -0.39
C THR A 90 -11.61 1.48 -1.41
N VAL A 91 -11.25 0.25 -1.75
CA VAL A 91 -10.21 -0.03 -2.74
C VAL A 91 -10.82 -0.08 -4.13
N ARG A 92 -10.25 0.66 -5.08
CA ARG A 92 -10.63 0.63 -6.50
C ARG A 92 -9.51 -0.03 -7.30
N GLY A 93 -9.72 -1.28 -7.71
CA GLY A 93 -8.78 -2.04 -8.55
C GLY A 93 -9.40 -2.50 -9.87
N PRO A 94 -8.60 -3.06 -10.81
CA PRO A 94 -9.12 -3.64 -12.03
C PRO A 94 -10.05 -4.83 -11.71
N GLY A 95 -11.35 -4.62 -11.92
CA GLY A 95 -12.37 -5.67 -11.92
C GLY A 95 -13.08 -5.97 -10.59
N ARG A 96 -12.73 -5.35 -9.45
CA ARG A 96 -13.41 -5.59 -8.15
C ARG A 96 -13.38 -4.37 -7.22
N ASN A 97 -14.44 -4.20 -6.42
CA ASN A 97 -14.46 -3.36 -5.23
C ASN A 97 -14.07 -4.25 -4.03
N PHE A 98 -12.85 -4.13 -3.53
CA PHE A 98 -12.42 -4.84 -2.32
C PHE A 98 -12.67 -3.97 -1.09
N PHE A 99 -13.18 -4.56 -0.01
CA PHE A 99 -13.42 -3.87 1.25
C PHE A 99 -12.13 -3.85 2.09
N GLY A 100 -11.36 -2.77 1.97
CA GLY A 100 -10.23 -2.42 2.85
C GLY A 100 -9.03 -3.39 2.85
N PRO A 101 -7.88 -2.97 3.43
CA PRO A 101 -6.76 -3.87 3.67
C PRO A 101 -7.08 -4.86 4.80
N ASP A 102 -6.46 -6.04 4.76
CA ASP A 102 -6.75 -7.17 5.65
C ASP A 102 -6.48 -6.90 7.15
N GLN A 103 -5.92 -5.74 7.50
CA GLN A 103 -5.57 -5.33 8.86
C GLN A 103 -5.97 -3.87 9.12
N VAL A 104 -7.22 -3.64 9.54
CA VAL A 104 -7.70 -2.33 9.98
C VAL A 104 -8.21 -2.45 11.42
N SER A 105 -7.39 -2.02 12.38
CA SER A 105 -7.80 -1.83 13.78
C SER A 105 -8.29 -0.38 13.95
N LEU A 106 -9.61 -0.15 13.89
CA LEU A 106 -10.17 1.19 14.11
C LEU A 106 -11.29 1.17 15.16
N GLY A 107 -11.01 1.75 16.32
CA GLY A 107 -12.02 2.34 17.20
C GLY A 107 -12.21 3.83 16.89
N PRO A 108 -13.28 4.47 17.39
CA PRO A 108 -13.48 5.91 17.22
C PRO A 108 -12.29 6.70 17.78
N ARG A 109 -11.69 7.58 16.97
CA ARG A 109 -10.62 8.49 17.42
C ARG A 109 -11.26 9.74 18.03
N PRO A 110 -11.05 10.04 19.33
CA PRO A 110 -11.52 11.29 19.90
C PRO A 110 -10.77 12.49 19.30
N PRO A 111 -11.37 13.69 19.31
CA PRO A 111 -10.66 14.93 19.03
C PRO A 111 -9.43 15.08 19.93
N LEU A 112 -8.32 15.52 19.34
CA LEU A 112 -7.11 15.95 20.06
C LEU A 112 -7.19 17.44 20.39
#